data_AF-A0A1M7LSB1-F1
#
_entry.id   AF-A0A1M7LSB1-F1
#
_cell.length_a   1.000
_cell.length_b   1.000
_cell.length_c   1.000
_cell.angle_alpha   90.00
_cell.angle_beta   90.00
_cell.angle_gamma   90.00
#
_symmetry.space_group_name_H-M   'P 1'
#
loop_
_entity.id
_entity.type
_entity.pdbx_description
1 polymer ?
#
loop_
_entity_poly.entity_id
_entity_poly.type
_entity_poly.pdbx_seq_one_letter_code
_entity_poly.pdbx_strand_id
1 'polypeptide(L)'
;MNIKNISIVLTILLVAIAATVLMQKGNYVSQATEHYTKTTEASFNGGKKILEYVNNSADVNKLVWAMACEASQTAKTSPDLAKLEAKYFPTTKGSNSIANKTRRFEATSAYFIVSSFDKVDVDKKTDLKTLSGLKSIDVGALMGEAPVAQEEEMPEGEEEEEVEE
;
A
#
# COMPACT_ATOMS: atom_id res chain seq x y z
N MET A 1 -80.03 -11.72 -15.10
CA MET A 1 -78.65 -12.04 -14.68
C MET A 1 -78.72 -12.68 -13.30
N ASN A 2 -78.35 -13.94 -13.14
CA ASN A 2 -78.57 -14.69 -11.88
C ASN A 2 -77.61 -14.20 -10.80
N ILE A 3 -78.15 -13.64 -9.72
CA ILE A 3 -77.43 -13.13 -8.53
C ILE A 3 -76.40 -14.14 -7.97
N LYS A 4 -76.69 -15.44 -8.09
CA LYS A 4 -75.76 -16.52 -7.71
C LYS A 4 -74.45 -16.48 -8.50
N ASN A 5 -74.49 -16.20 -9.80
CA ASN A 5 -73.29 -16.14 -10.63
C ASN A 5 -72.46 -14.88 -10.32
N ILE A 6 -73.12 -13.76 -10.03
CA ILE A 6 -72.45 -12.51 -9.63
C ILE A 6 -71.71 -12.72 -8.29
N SER A 7 -72.36 -13.38 -7.32
CA SER A 7 -71.75 -13.68 -6.02
C SER A 7 -70.53 -14.57 -6.17
N ILE A 8 -70.59 -15.64 -6.98
CA ILE A 8 -69.45 -16.56 -7.18
C ILE A 8 -68.26 -15.83 -7.81
N VAL A 9 -68.51 -15.00 -8.82
CA VAL A 9 -67.45 -14.21 -9.50
C VAL A 9 -66.80 -13.21 -8.54
N LEU A 10 -67.59 -12.53 -7.70
CA LEU A 10 -67.08 -11.61 -6.68
C LEU A 10 -66.22 -12.31 -5.63
N THR A 11 -66.60 -13.51 -5.18
CA THR A 11 -65.81 -14.27 -4.21
C THR A 11 -64.47 -14.71 -4.80
N ILE A 12 -64.44 -15.16 -6.06
CA ILE A 12 -63.21 -15.54 -6.76
C ILE A 12 -62.29 -14.32 -6.93
N LEU A 13 -62.86 -13.16 -7.30
CA LEU A 13 -62.12 -11.92 -7.43
C LEU A 13 -61.49 -11.49 -6.09
N LEU A 14 -62.24 -11.60 -4.98
CA LEU A 14 -61.75 -11.28 -3.64
C LEU A 14 -60.58 -12.18 -3.21
N VAL A 15 -60.67 -13.49 -3.49
CA VAL A 15 -59.59 -14.43 -3.20
C VAL A 15 -58.35 -14.14 -4.07
N ALA A 16 -58.53 -13.79 -5.34
CA ALA A 16 -57.44 -13.41 -6.23
C ALA A 16 -56.72 -12.12 -5.79
N ILE A 17 -57.48 -11.12 -5.33
CA ILE A 17 -56.92 -9.87 -4.79
C ILE A 17 -56.20 -10.14 -3.46
N ALA A 18 -56.75 -10.97 -2.57
CA ALA A 18 -56.09 -11.33 -1.32
C ALA A 18 -54.77 -12.07 -1.56
N ALA A 19 -54.73 -13.01 -2.50
CA ALA A 19 -53.52 -13.75 -2.86
C ALA A 19 -52.42 -12.82 -3.44
N THR A 20 -52.79 -11.89 -4.31
CA THR A 20 -51.83 -10.93 -4.89
C THR A 20 -51.28 -9.96 -3.84
N VAL A 21 -52.09 -9.50 -2.88
CA VAL A 21 -51.63 -8.63 -1.78
C VAL A 21 -50.64 -9.36 -0.86
N LEU A 22 -50.90 -10.65 -0.56
CA LEU A 22 -49.99 -11.46 0.27
C LEU A 22 -48.67 -11.75 -0.46
N MET A 23 -48.71 -12.04 -1.77
CA MET A 23 -47.50 -12.23 -2.58
C MET A 23 -46.68 -10.95 -2.69
N GLN A 24 -47.32 -9.78 -2.84
CA GLN A 24 -46.63 -8.50 -2.86
C GLN A 24 -45.94 -8.24 -1.52
N LYS A 25 -46.65 -8.33 -0.39
CA LYS A 25 -46.05 -8.08 0.93
C LYS A 25 -44.93 -9.07 1.27
N GLY A 26 -45.09 -10.36 0.95
CA GLY A 26 -44.07 -11.38 1.18
C GLY A 26 -42.80 -11.14 0.36
N ASN A 27 -42.94 -10.83 -0.94
CA ASN A 27 -41.79 -10.55 -1.80
C ASN A 27 -41.09 -9.24 -1.44
N TYR A 28 -41.83 -8.18 -1.07
CA TYR A 28 -41.21 -6.94 -0.63
C TYR A 28 -40.39 -7.11 0.65
N VAL A 29 -40.89 -7.86 1.64
CA VAL A 29 -40.15 -8.12 2.89
C VAL A 29 -38.92 -9.00 2.62
N SER A 30 -39.05 -10.01 1.74
CA SER A 30 -37.91 -10.87 1.36
C SER A 30 -36.82 -10.09 0.63
N GLN A 31 -37.19 -9.26 -0.34
CA GLN A 31 -36.23 -8.43 -1.10
C GLN A 31 -35.59 -7.37 -0.21
N ALA A 32 -36.36 -6.73 0.67
CA ALA A 32 -35.81 -5.77 1.62
C ALA A 32 -34.79 -6.46 2.54
N THR A 33 -35.14 -7.62 3.11
CA THR A 33 -34.25 -8.38 3.98
C THR A 33 -32.98 -8.81 3.25
N GLU A 34 -33.10 -9.33 2.02
CA GLU A 34 -31.94 -9.74 1.21
C GLU A 34 -31.05 -8.54 0.86
N HIS A 35 -31.64 -7.40 0.48
CA HIS A 35 -30.91 -6.18 0.19
C HIS A 35 -30.20 -5.63 1.44
N TYR A 36 -30.87 -5.62 2.59
CA TYR A 36 -30.29 -5.19 3.86
C TYR A 36 -29.15 -6.09 4.28
N THR A 37 -29.30 -7.42 4.21
CA THR A 37 -28.23 -8.38 4.52
C THR A 37 -27.03 -8.15 3.61
N LYS A 38 -27.25 -8.09 2.29
CA LYS A 38 -26.17 -7.89 1.31
C LYS A 38 -25.43 -6.56 1.50
N THR A 39 -26.18 -5.48 1.76
CA THR A 39 -25.59 -4.15 1.99
C THR A 39 -24.80 -4.11 3.31
N THR A 40 -25.33 -4.75 4.35
CA THR A 40 -24.67 -4.83 5.67
C THR A 40 -23.40 -5.66 5.58
N GLU A 41 -23.43 -6.82 4.93
CA GLU A 41 -22.25 -7.66 4.70
C GLU A 41 -21.21 -6.95 3.85
N ALA A 42 -21.61 -6.27 2.78
CA ALA A 42 -20.68 -5.49 1.95
C ALA A 42 -20.01 -4.37 2.75
N SER A 43 -20.77 -3.65 3.58
CA SER A 43 -20.25 -2.58 4.43
C SER A 43 -19.30 -3.12 5.51
N PHE A 44 -19.68 -4.23 6.15
CA PHE A 44 -18.85 -4.89 7.16
C PHE A 44 -17.54 -5.42 6.57
N ASN A 45 -17.61 -6.08 5.42
CA ASN A 45 -16.41 -6.58 4.72
C ASN A 45 -15.52 -5.43 4.22
N GLY A 46 -16.12 -4.32 3.77
CA GLY A 46 -15.40 -3.10 3.43
C GLY A 46 -14.64 -2.53 4.64
N GLY A 47 -15.33 -2.39 5.78
CA GLY A 47 -14.72 -1.95 7.04
C GLY A 47 -13.58 -2.87 7.49
N LYS A 48 -13.76 -4.19 7.39
CA LYS A 48 -12.71 -5.17 7.73
C LYS A 48 -11.47 -5.01 6.86
N LYS A 49 -11.62 -4.83 5.54
CA LYS A 49 -10.50 -4.59 4.63
C LYS A 49 -9.74 -3.30 4.97
N ILE A 50 -10.45 -2.25 5.36
CA ILE A 50 -9.83 -1.00 5.80
C ILE A 50 -9.01 -1.22 7.07
N LEU A 51 -9.55 -1.94 8.06
CA LEU A 51 -8.83 -2.26 9.29
C LEU A 51 -7.59 -3.12 9.02
N GLU A 52 -7.70 -4.12 8.15
CA GLU A 52 -6.55 -4.94 7.73
C GLU A 52 -5.49 -4.10 7.03
N TYR A 53 -5.89 -3.18 6.15
CA TYR A 53 -4.98 -2.26 5.47
C TYR A 53 -4.25 -1.34 6.46
N VAL A 54 -4.97 -0.75 7.42
CA VAL A 54 -4.39 0.14 8.44
C VAL A 54 -3.43 -0.63 9.33
N ASN A 55 -3.79 -1.84 9.77
CA ASN A 55 -2.92 -2.68 10.59
C ASN A 55 -1.64 -3.06 9.84
N ASN A 56 -1.75 -3.52 8.59
CA ASN A 56 -0.59 -3.87 7.77
C ASN A 56 0.32 -2.64 7.55
N SER A 57 -0.27 -1.47 7.30
CA SER A 57 0.49 -0.21 7.14
C SER A 57 1.23 0.18 8.42
N ALA A 58 0.59 0.01 9.59
CA ALA A 58 1.21 0.27 10.88
C ALA A 58 2.37 -0.70 11.16
N ASP A 59 2.20 -1.98 10.84
CA ASP A 59 3.23 -3.00 10.99
C ASP A 59 4.44 -2.72 10.09
N VAL A 60 4.20 -2.40 8.81
CA VAL A 60 5.28 -2.00 7.88
C VAL A 60 6.01 -0.76 8.40
N ASN A 61 5.28 0.29 8.79
CA ASN A 61 5.89 1.52 9.33
C ASN A 61 6.75 1.23 10.56
N LYS A 62 6.24 0.42 11.50
CA LYS A 62 6.98 0.01 12.70
C LYS A 62 8.28 -0.74 12.36
N LEU A 63 8.24 -1.64 11.38
CA LEU A 63 9.42 -2.39 10.94
C LEU A 63 10.45 -1.47 10.27
N VAL A 64 10.01 -0.53 9.41
CA VAL A 64 10.94 0.43 8.79
C VAL A 64 11.57 1.34 9.84
N TRP A 65 10.80 1.82 10.82
CA TRP A 65 11.32 2.59 11.96
C TRP A 65 12.33 1.81 12.79
N ALA A 66 12.01 0.56 13.13
CA ALA A 66 12.91 -0.29 13.89
C ALA A 66 14.23 -0.51 13.14
N MET A 67 14.15 -0.76 11.83
CA MET A 67 15.31 -0.91 10.98
C MET A 67 16.14 0.39 10.91
N ALA A 68 15.53 1.55 10.76
CA ALA A 68 16.23 2.84 10.76
C ALA A 68 16.96 3.10 12.09
N CYS A 69 16.31 2.80 13.21
CA CYS A 69 16.91 2.92 14.54
C CYS A 69 18.10 1.96 14.75
N GLU A 70 17.99 0.70 14.31
CA GLU A 70 19.08 -0.27 14.40
C GLU A 70 20.24 0.11 13.45
N ALA A 71 19.91 0.58 12.25
CA ALA A 71 20.86 1.07 11.27
C ALA A 71 21.69 2.25 11.80
N SER A 72 21.04 3.23 12.45
CA SER A 72 21.73 4.36 13.08
C SER A 72 22.77 3.96 14.13
N GLN A 73 22.61 2.79 14.76
CA GLN A 73 23.50 2.34 15.83
C GLN A 73 24.58 1.38 15.34
N THR A 74 24.29 0.59 14.31
CA THR A 74 25.10 -0.58 13.96
C THR A 74 25.65 -0.55 12.54
N ALA A 75 24.96 0.11 11.60
CA ALA A 75 25.37 0.12 10.20
C ALA A 75 26.41 1.21 9.94
N LYS A 76 27.53 0.83 9.31
CA LYS A 76 28.59 1.77 8.89
C LYS A 76 28.74 1.84 7.38
N THR A 77 28.25 0.80 6.70
CA THR A 77 28.42 0.60 5.26
C THR A 77 27.10 0.18 4.61
N SER A 78 26.99 0.34 3.30
CA SER A 78 25.81 -0.11 2.54
C SER A 78 25.58 -1.63 2.62
N PRO A 79 26.60 -2.52 2.65
CA PRO A 79 26.38 -3.94 2.94
C PRO A 79 25.79 -4.21 4.33
N ASP A 80 26.14 -3.43 5.35
CA ASP A 80 25.55 -3.59 6.69
C ASP A 80 24.06 -3.22 6.69
N LEU A 81 23.69 -2.15 5.98
CA LEU A 81 22.28 -1.82 5.74
C LEU A 81 21.57 -2.94 4.99
N ALA A 82 22.17 -3.50 3.93
CA ALA A 82 21.55 -4.60 3.18
C ALA A 82 21.28 -5.84 4.05
N LYS A 83 22.14 -6.12 5.05
CA LYS A 83 21.90 -7.21 6.01
C LYS A 83 20.73 -6.90 6.95
N LEU A 84 20.62 -5.66 7.42
CA LEU A 84 19.47 -5.22 8.23
C LEU A 84 18.17 -5.28 7.41
N GLU A 85 18.19 -4.80 6.18
CA GLU A 85 17.06 -4.91 5.26
C GLU A 85 16.62 -6.36 5.09
N ALA A 86 17.56 -7.30 4.86
CA ALA A 86 17.21 -8.71 4.73
C ALA A 86 16.65 -9.33 6.04
N LYS A 87 17.03 -8.80 7.21
CA LYS A 87 16.51 -9.23 8.52
C LYS A 87 15.05 -8.79 8.72
N TYR A 88 14.72 -7.56 8.35
CA TYR A 88 13.39 -6.98 8.55
C TYR A 88 12.43 -7.23 7.38
N PHE A 89 12.96 -7.24 6.16
CA PHE A 89 12.25 -7.34 4.89
C PHE A 89 13.00 -8.29 3.93
N PRO A 90 12.92 -9.62 4.15
CA PRO A 90 13.73 -10.61 3.42
C PRO A 90 13.50 -10.64 1.91
N THR A 91 12.35 -10.15 1.45
CA THR A 91 11.96 -10.11 0.03
C THR A 91 12.26 -8.77 -0.64
N THR A 92 12.63 -7.74 0.11
CA THR A 92 12.78 -6.37 -0.38
C THR A 92 14.25 -5.99 -0.36
N LYS A 93 14.74 -5.40 -1.45
CA LYS A 93 16.13 -4.97 -1.57
C LYS A 93 16.22 -3.47 -1.78
N GLY A 94 17.01 -2.78 -0.96
CA GLY A 94 17.37 -1.40 -1.18
C GLY A 94 18.31 -1.22 -2.38
N SER A 95 18.26 -0.04 -2.98
CA SER A 95 19.09 0.37 -4.12
C SER A 95 20.18 1.33 -3.67
N ASN A 96 21.36 1.22 -4.28
CA ASN A 96 22.47 2.16 -4.05
C ASN A 96 22.54 3.14 -5.23
N SER A 97 22.72 4.43 -4.93
CA SER A 97 23.18 5.43 -5.88
C SER A 97 24.64 5.76 -5.55
N ILE A 98 25.56 5.33 -6.42
CA ILE A 98 26.99 5.62 -6.26
C ILE A 98 27.30 7.09 -6.52
N ALA A 99 26.58 7.71 -7.47
CA ALA A 99 26.72 9.14 -7.79
C ALA A 99 26.33 10.01 -6.58
N ASN A 100 25.19 9.74 -5.97
CA ASN A 100 24.67 10.55 -4.86
C ASN A 100 25.18 10.09 -3.50
N LYS A 101 25.96 9.00 -3.45
CA LYS A 101 26.41 8.33 -2.22
C LYS A 101 25.26 7.98 -1.27
N THR A 102 24.12 7.59 -1.83
CA THR A 102 22.93 7.25 -1.05
C THR A 102 22.50 5.81 -1.24
N ARG A 103 21.82 5.25 -0.24
CA ARG A 103 21.09 3.98 -0.33
C ARG A 103 19.63 4.23 0.03
N ARG A 104 18.73 3.89 -0.90
CA ARG A 104 17.29 3.98 -0.68
C ARG A 104 16.73 2.60 -0.41
N PHE A 105 16.08 2.43 0.73
CA PHE A 105 15.28 1.25 1.02
C PHE A 105 13.80 1.63 1.00
N GLU A 106 12.99 0.86 0.26
CA GLU A 106 11.58 1.14 0.05
C GLU A 106 10.76 -0.13 0.35
N ALA A 107 10.05 -0.13 1.48
CA ALA A 107 9.11 -1.21 1.80
C ALA A 107 7.81 -1.06 1.00
N THR A 108 7.34 0.19 0.87
CA THR A 108 6.29 0.63 -0.06
C THR A 108 6.60 2.06 -0.49
N SER A 109 5.92 2.58 -1.51
CA SER A 109 6.11 3.96 -1.98
C SER A 109 5.91 5.03 -0.91
N ALA A 110 5.13 4.74 0.15
CA ALA A 110 4.91 5.63 1.28
C ALA A 110 5.87 5.38 2.46
N TYR A 111 6.51 4.21 2.53
CA TYR A 111 7.39 3.80 3.63
C TYR A 111 8.78 3.48 3.10
N PHE A 112 9.62 4.51 3.03
CA PHE A 112 11.01 4.40 2.59
C PHE A 112 11.95 5.20 3.50
N ILE A 113 13.23 4.84 3.45
CA ILE A 113 14.32 5.59 4.09
C ILE A 113 15.44 5.82 3.08
N VAL A 114 16.13 6.94 3.22
CA VAL A 114 17.31 7.28 2.39
C VAL A 114 18.51 7.49 3.29
N SER A 115 19.48 6.59 3.20
CA SER A 115 20.73 6.66 3.95
C SER A 115 21.80 7.35 3.12
N SER A 116 22.48 8.36 3.67
CA SER A 116 23.57 9.07 3.01
C SER A 116 24.92 8.65 3.57
N PHE A 117 25.93 8.56 2.71
CA PHE A 117 27.29 8.11 3.03
C PHE A 117 28.34 9.14 2.63
N ASP A 118 29.46 9.17 3.36
CA ASP A 118 30.55 10.12 3.11
C ASP A 118 31.35 9.78 1.84
N LYS A 119 31.56 8.49 1.59
CA LYS A 119 32.47 8.03 0.53
C LYS A 119 32.06 6.71 -0.11
N VAL A 120 32.62 6.48 -1.30
CA VAL A 120 32.53 5.23 -2.05
C VAL A 120 33.87 4.52 -1.89
N ASP A 121 33.86 3.34 -1.27
CA ASP A 121 35.03 2.46 -1.18
C ASP A 121 34.98 1.42 -2.29
N VAL A 122 36.13 1.17 -2.94
CA VAL A 122 36.29 0.14 -3.96
C VAL A 122 37.04 -1.04 -3.36
N ASP A 123 36.44 -2.22 -3.39
CA ASP A 123 37.13 -3.43 -2.97
C ASP A 123 38.19 -3.82 -4.01
N LYS A 124 39.46 -3.71 -3.62
CA LYS A 124 40.63 -4.00 -4.48
C LYS A 124 40.68 -5.43 -5.02
N LYS A 125 39.89 -6.37 -4.47
CA LYS A 125 39.86 -7.77 -4.91
C LYS A 125 38.76 -8.07 -5.92
N THR A 126 37.66 -7.34 -5.86
CA THR A 126 36.44 -7.63 -6.62
C THR A 126 36.01 -6.46 -7.52
N ASP A 127 36.70 -5.33 -7.42
CA ASP A 127 36.40 -4.05 -8.06
C ASP A 127 34.97 -3.52 -7.80
N LEU A 128 34.32 -4.05 -6.76
CA LEU A 128 32.98 -3.66 -6.36
C LEU A 128 33.02 -2.34 -5.60
N LYS A 129 32.23 -1.37 -6.07
CA LYS A 129 32.00 -0.09 -5.40
C LYS A 129 30.95 -0.26 -4.30
N THR A 130 31.28 0.16 -3.09
CA THR A 130 30.42 0.12 -1.91
C THR A 130 30.37 1.48 -1.24
N LEU A 131 29.25 1.83 -0.62
CA LEU A 131 29.11 3.05 0.16
C LEU A 131 29.55 2.82 1.60
N SER A 132 30.33 3.75 2.16
CA SER A 132 30.92 3.67 3.50
C SER A 132 30.89 5.01 4.22
N GLY A 133 30.87 4.96 5.55
CA GLY A 133 30.80 6.15 6.40
C GLY A 133 29.37 6.69 6.41
N LEU A 134 28.46 5.94 7.05
CA LEU A 134 27.08 6.38 7.22
C LEU A 134 27.04 7.74 7.90
N LYS A 135 26.49 8.75 7.22
CA LYS A 135 26.40 10.13 7.68
C LYS A 135 25.05 10.45 8.30
N SER A 136 23.98 10.02 7.64
CA SER A 136 22.61 10.25 8.07
C SER A 136 21.66 9.21 7.50
N ILE A 137 20.51 9.04 8.16
CA ILE A 137 19.36 8.28 7.66
C ILE A 137 18.19 9.25 7.64
N ASP A 138 17.68 9.53 6.45
CA ASP A 138 16.47 10.30 6.25
C ASP A 138 15.23 9.40 6.45
N VAL A 139 14.38 9.82 7.38
CA VAL A 139 13.13 9.17 7.78
C VAL A 139 11.91 10.08 7.51
N GLY A 140 12.06 11.16 6.74
CA GLY A 140 11.01 12.15 6.48
C GLY A 140 9.71 11.51 5.95
N ALA A 141 9.83 10.52 5.06
CA ALA A 141 8.68 9.76 4.56
C ALA A 141 7.89 9.05 5.68
N LEU A 142 8.57 8.55 6.71
CA LEU A 142 7.93 7.91 7.87
C LEU A 142 7.26 8.92 8.81
N MET A 143 7.74 10.16 8.78
CA MET A 143 7.19 11.28 9.54
C MET A 143 6.03 11.98 8.82
N GLY A 144 5.71 11.56 7.59
CA GLY A 144 4.70 12.21 6.75
C GLY A 144 5.19 13.51 6.11
N GLU A 145 6.50 13.75 6.13
CA GLU A 145 7.14 14.83 5.39
C GLU A 145 7.25 14.41 3.93
N ALA A 146 6.90 15.31 3.00
CA ALA A 146 7.07 15.05 1.57
C ALA A 146 8.55 14.74 1.30
N PRO A 147 8.89 13.77 0.42
CA PRO A 147 10.28 13.50 0.06
C PRO A 147 10.94 14.82 -0.30
N VAL A 148 12.02 15.16 0.42
CA VAL A 148 12.96 16.15 -0.08
C VAL A 148 13.54 15.50 -1.33
N ALA A 149 13.10 15.95 -2.49
CA ALA A 149 13.82 15.69 -3.72
C ALA A 149 15.23 16.22 -3.45
N GLN A 150 16.19 15.33 -3.19
CA GLN A 150 17.59 15.69 -3.32
C GLN A 150 17.71 16.17 -4.75
N GLU A 151 17.92 17.48 -4.91
CA GLU A 151 18.15 18.11 -6.19
C GLU A 151 19.13 17.24 -6.95
N GLU A 152 18.67 16.72 -8.09
CA GLU A 152 19.56 16.22 -9.13
C GLU A 152 20.36 17.44 -9.58
N GLU A 153 21.47 17.73 -8.90
CA GLU A 153 22.58 18.47 -9.49
C GLU A 153 23.05 17.63 -10.67
N MET A 154 22.41 17.84 -11.82
CA MET A 154 22.94 17.44 -13.10
C MET A 154 24.34 18.03 -13.18
N PRO A 155 25.40 17.22 -13.34
CA PRO A 155 26.71 17.79 -13.60
C PRO A 155 26.60 18.55 -14.91
N GLU A 156 26.89 19.85 -14.85
CA GLU A 156 27.15 20.68 -16.01
C GLU A 156 28.14 19.93 -16.91
N GLY A 157 27.74 19.71 -18.17
CA GLY A 157 28.60 19.11 -19.17
C GLY A 157 29.74 20.07 -19.49
N GLU A 158 30.89 19.82 -18.89
CA GLU A 158 32.18 20.30 -19.40
C GLU A 158 32.80 19.20 -20.28
N GLU A 159 32.91 19.57 -21.56
CA GLU A 159 34.01 19.28 -22.48
C GLU A 159 34.36 17.80 -22.74
N GLU A 160 33.84 17.26 -23.85
CA GLU A 160 34.56 16.25 -24.62
C GLU A 160 35.00 16.86 -25.96
N GLU A 161 36.33 16.88 -26.10
CA GLU A 161 37.18 17.27 -27.20
C GLU A 161 36.71 16.69 -28.55
N GLU A 162 36.64 17.56 -29.57
CA GLU A 162 36.78 17.12 -30.96
C GLU A 162 38.20 16.57 -31.15
N VAL A 163 38.31 15.27 -31.43
CA VAL A 163 39.49 14.68 -32.07
C VAL A 163 39.02 13.95 -33.33
N GLU A 164 39.70 14.29 -34.42
CA GLU A 164 39.48 13.97 -35.84
C GLU A 164 39.34 12.47 -36.19
N GLU A 165 38.52 12.20 -37.21
CA GLU A 165 38.90 11.47 -38.44
C GLU A 165 38.05 11.94 -39.64
#